data_AF-A0A368W4P4-F1
#
_entry.id   AF-A0A368W4P4-F1
#
_cell.length_a   1.000
_cell.length_b   1.000
_cell.length_c   1.000
_cell.angle_alpha   90.00
_cell.angle_beta   90.00
_cell.angle_gamma   90.00
#
_symmetry.space_group_name_H-M   'P 1'
#
loop_
_entity.id
_entity.type
_entity.pdbx_description
1 polymer ?
#
loop_
_entity_poly.entity_id
_entity_poly.type
_entity_poly.pdbx_seq_one_letter_code
_entity_poly.pdbx_strand_id
1 'polypeptide(L)'
;MKGTYKGALRLPLFIGAHALWWIGLAMSLVVSFFSHWFGVFAYSDPCVGEGCTSYFNMDASQFEGMARYGISSDLYAAFTVILLAIQNLSSWAVGFLLYRYGWRDLYCVTASLLLIVTGTIFSSDDALFANYPALTQMFFVLNSFGSMYIFFLFLFPEGRSYQDGRRFRPLSG
;
A
#
# COMPACT_ATOMS: atom_id res chain seq x y z
N MET A 1 19.57 41.65 -3.99
CA MET A 1 20.02 40.25 -3.78
C MET A 1 18.93 39.46 -3.05
N LYS A 2 17.92 38.94 -3.75
CA LYS A 2 16.85 38.10 -3.18
C LYS A 2 16.47 37.06 -4.24
N GLY A 3 17.10 35.88 -4.23
CA GLY A 3 16.76 34.86 -5.23
C GLY A 3 17.50 33.52 -5.17
N THR A 4 18.73 33.46 -4.67
CA THR A 4 19.58 32.27 -4.85
C THR A 4 19.41 31.16 -3.80
N TYR A 5 18.89 31.46 -2.61
CA TYR A 5 18.85 30.47 -1.51
C TYR A 5 17.76 29.39 -1.63
N LYS A 6 16.68 29.63 -2.42
CA LYS A 6 15.59 28.64 -2.55
C LYS A 6 15.97 27.40 -3.37
N GLY A 7 17.05 27.46 -4.17
CA GLY A 7 17.49 26.34 -5.01
C GLY A 7 18.28 25.28 -4.24
N ALA A 8 19.14 25.71 -3.30
CA ALA A 8 20.10 24.82 -2.64
C ALA A 8 19.45 23.76 -1.74
N LEU A 9 18.35 24.11 -1.05
CA LEU A 9 17.66 23.17 -0.15
C LEU A 9 16.74 22.18 -0.89
N ARG A 10 16.28 22.53 -2.09
CA ARG A 10 15.30 21.71 -2.84
C ARG A 10 15.91 20.44 -3.40
N LEU A 11 17.15 20.50 -3.87
CA LEU A 11 17.83 19.35 -4.47
C LEU A 11 18.03 18.18 -3.48
N PRO A 12 18.61 18.36 -2.28
CA PRO A 12 18.80 17.25 -1.34
C PRO A 12 17.48 16.67 -0.86
N LEU A 13 16.45 17.50 -0.64
CA LEU A 13 15.11 17.05 -0.27
C LEU A 13 14.52 16.14 -1.34
N PHE A 14 14.65 16.54 -2.60
CA PHE A 14 14.15 15.79 -3.75
C PHE A 14 14.86 14.45 -3.90
N ILE A 15 16.21 14.42 -3.82
CA ILE A 15 17.00 13.18 -3.86
C ILE A 15 16.59 12.25 -2.71
N GLY A 16 16.45 12.79 -1.50
CA GLY A 16 16.03 12.03 -0.32
C GLY A 16 14.64 11.41 -0.51
N ALA A 17 13.70 12.15 -1.08
CA ALA A 17 12.35 11.63 -1.35
C ALA A 17 12.35 10.49 -2.37
N HIS A 18 13.15 10.59 -3.44
CA HIS A 18 13.29 9.49 -4.41
C HIS A 18 13.95 8.25 -3.79
N ALA A 19 14.99 8.44 -2.98
CA ALA A 19 15.62 7.33 -2.27
C ALA A 19 14.62 6.64 -1.33
N LEU A 20 13.86 7.43 -0.57
CA LEU A 20 12.80 6.91 0.30
C LEU A 20 11.72 6.17 -0.49
N TRP A 21 11.36 6.69 -1.67
CA TRP A 21 10.39 6.06 -2.57
C TRP A 21 10.83 4.65 -2.98
N TRP A 22 12.07 4.49 -3.45
CA TRP A 22 12.61 3.19 -3.86
C TRP A 22 12.76 2.21 -2.69
N ILE A 23 13.21 2.69 -1.53
CA ILE A 23 13.30 1.88 -0.31
C ILE A 23 11.90 1.40 0.11
N GLY A 24 10.92 2.31 0.12
CA GLY A 24 9.53 1.99 0.43
C GLY A 24 8.90 1.00 -0.54
N LEU A 25 9.14 1.15 -1.85
CA LEU A 25 8.71 0.18 -2.86
C LEU A 25 9.35 -1.19 -2.64
N ALA A 26 10.65 -1.25 -2.38
CA ALA A 26 11.36 -2.51 -2.15
C ALA A 26 10.83 -3.24 -0.90
N MET A 27 10.66 -2.53 0.22
CA MET A 27 10.05 -3.09 1.44
C MET A 27 8.62 -3.58 1.18
N SER A 28 7.82 -2.77 0.48
CA SER A 28 6.45 -3.12 0.11
C SER A 28 6.40 -4.40 -0.73
N LEU A 29 7.37 -4.60 -1.62
CA LEU A 29 7.47 -5.79 -2.44
C LEU A 29 7.82 -7.04 -1.65
N VAL A 30 8.79 -6.94 -0.75
CA VAL A 30 9.16 -8.07 0.11
C VAL A 30 7.98 -8.48 0.99
N VAL A 31 7.34 -7.52 1.66
CA VAL A 31 6.20 -7.77 2.55
C VAL A 31 5.00 -8.32 1.78
N SER A 32 4.63 -7.70 0.67
CA SER A 32 3.52 -8.16 -0.18
C SER A 32 3.77 -9.57 -0.70
N PHE A 33 4.93 -9.82 -1.30
CA PHE A 33 5.25 -11.12 -1.87
C PHE A 33 5.17 -12.21 -0.81
N PHE A 34 5.76 -11.98 0.37
CA PHE A 34 5.71 -12.92 1.48
C PHE A 34 4.28 -13.16 1.95
N SER A 35 3.51 -12.09 2.18
CA SER A 35 2.13 -12.19 2.66
C SER A 35 1.23 -12.97 1.71
N HIS A 36 1.32 -12.75 0.39
CA HIS A 36 0.49 -13.45 -0.58
C HIS A 36 0.94 -14.89 -0.81
N TRP A 37 2.25 -15.15 -0.72
CA TRP A 37 2.79 -16.49 -0.88
C TRP A 37 2.37 -17.43 0.27
N PHE A 38 2.40 -16.94 1.51
CA PHE A 38 2.05 -17.74 2.69
C PHE A 38 0.59 -17.57 3.14
N GLY A 39 -0.11 -16.53 2.69
CA GLY A 39 -1.48 -16.22 3.10
C GLY A 39 -2.50 -17.30 2.76
N VAL A 40 -2.29 -18.07 1.69
CA VAL A 40 -3.22 -19.16 1.31
C VAL A 40 -3.35 -20.18 2.44
N PHE A 41 -2.23 -20.51 3.11
CA PHE A 41 -2.22 -21.47 4.21
C PHE A 41 -2.76 -20.88 5.52
N ALA A 42 -2.66 -19.57 5.71
CA ALA A 42 -3.19 -18.93 6.93
C ALA A 42 -4.71 -18.81 6.91
N TYR A 43 -5.32 -18.65 5.74
CA TYR A 43 -6.77 -18.52 5.61
C TYR A 43 -7.50 -19.86 5.37
N SER A 44 -6.78 -20.97 5.19
CA SER A 44 -7.40 -22.29 5.00
C SER A 44 -7.80 -22.96 6.32
N ASP A 45 -7.16 -22.59 7.43
CA ASP A 45 -7.37 -23.18 8.74
C ASP A 45 -8.29 -22.30 9.62
N PRO A 46 -9.21 -22.89 10.41
CA PRO A 46 -10.03 -22.16 11.35
C PRO A 46 -9.17 -21.51 12.44
N CYS A 47 -9.39 -20.22 12.69
CA CYS A 47 -8.77 -19.56 13.83
C CYS A 47 -9.41 -20.08 15.14
N VAL A 48 -8.61 -20.16 16.21
CA VAL A 48 -9.04 -20.67 17.52
C VAL A 48 -8.85 -19.61 18.59
N GLY A 49 -9.91 -19.33 19.36
CA GLY A 49 -9.87 -18.42 20.51
C GLY A 49 -9.60 -16.97 20.13
N GLU A 50 -8.70 -16.31 20.86
CA GLU A 50 -8.31 -14.91 20.62
C GLU A 50 -7.56 -14.70 19.30
N GLY A 51 -7.18 -15.77 18.58
CA GLY A 51 -6.45 -15.70 17.30
C GLY A 51 -7.26 -15.21 16.09
N CYS A 52 -8.57 -14.98 16.26
CA CYS A 52 -9.43 -14.41 15.21
C CYS A 52 -9.39 -12.88 15.20
N THR A 53 -8.19 -12.29 15.20
CA THR A 53 -8.00 -10.83 15.17
C THR A 53 -8.09 -10.23 13.77
N SER A 54 -7.71 -11.01 12.75
CA SER A 54 -7.77 -10.58 11.35
C SER A 54 -9.19 -10.72 10.81
N TYR A 55 -9.65 -9.71 10.07
CA TYR A 55 -10.98 -9.69 9.45
C TYR A 55 -11.19 -10.82 8.43
N PHE A 56 -10.11 -11.38 7.88
CA PHE A 56 -10.14 -12.44 6.88
C PHE A 56 -10.06 -13.85 7.48
N ASN A 57 -9.85 -13.96 8.79
CA ASN A 57 -9.85 -15.25 9.46
C ASN A 57 -11.29 -15.65 9.80
N MET A 58 -11.60 -16.93 9.61
CA MET A 58 -12.89 -17.50 9.96
C MET A 58 -12.75 -18.52 11.08
N ASP A 59 -13.74 -18.55 11.97
CA ASP A 59 -13.86 -19.60 12.97
C ASP A 59 -14.42 -20.90 12.35
N ALA A 60 -14.37 -21.99 13.12
CA ALA A 60 -14.84 -23.29 12.66
C ALA A 60 -16.34 -23.31 12.30
N SER A 61 -17.17 -22.53 12.99
CA SER A 61 -18.61 -22.47 12.73
C SER A 61 -18.95 -21.74 11.42
N GLN A 62 -18.17 -20.71 11.08
CA GLN A 62 -18.27 -19.98 9.82
C GLN A 62 -17.85 -20.87 8.64
N PHE A 63 -16.78 -21.65 8.79
CA PHE A 63 -16.39 -22.63 7.77
C PHE A 63 -17.45 -23.73 7.57
N GLU A 64 -18.03 -24.26 8.66
CA GLU A 64 -19.13 -25.21 8.56
C GLU A 64 -20.34 -24.61 7.84
N GLY A 65 -20.64 -23.34 8.11
CA GLY A 65 -21.67 -22.58 7.40
C GLY A 65 -21.42 -22.46 5.90
N MET A 66 -20.20 -22.10 5.49
CA MET A 66 -19.81 -22.00 4.07
C MET A 66 -19.83 -23.35 3.36
N ALA A 67 -19.43 -24.43 4.04
CA ALA A 67 -19.43 -25.78 3.49
C ALA A 67 -20.85 -26.22 3.07
N ARG A 68 -21.89 -25.76 3.76
CA ARG A 68 -23.30 -26.03 3.39
C ARG A 68 -23.69 -25.41 2.03
N TYR A 69 -22.98 -24.38 1.58
CA TYR A 69 -23.16 -23.75 0.27
C TYR A 69 -22.18 -24.30 -0.78
N GLY A 70 -21.40 -25.34 -0.46
CA GLY A 70 -20.42 -25.93 -1.36
C GLY A 70 -19.12 -25.14 -1.51
N ILE A 71 -18.84 -24.19 -0.60
CA ILE A 71 -17.59 -23.43 -0.59
C ILE A 71 -16.62 -24.11 0.38
N SER A 72 -15.53 -24.67 -0.14
CA SER A 72 -14.46 -25.21 0.69
C SER A 72 -13.59 -24.10 1.30
N SER A 73 -12.93 -24.39 2.42
CA SER A 73 -11.99 -23.46 3.05
C SER A 73 -10.85 -23.05 2.12
N ASP A 74 -10.29 -24.00 1.36
CA ASP A 74 -9.25 -23.74 0.36
C ASP A 74 -9.72 -22.77 -0.73
N LEU A 75 -10.98 -22.92 -1.19
CA LEU A 75 -11.55 -22.04 -2.20
C LEU A 75 -11.69 -20.62 -1.65
N TYR A 76 -12.19 -20.49 -0.42
CA TYR A 76 -12.29 -19.20 0.28
C TYR A 76 -10.91 -18.54 0.45
N ALA A 77 -9.92 -19.29 0.93
CA ALA A 77 -8.56 -18.82 1.14
C ALA A 77 -7.93 -18.32 -0.18
N ALA A 78 -8.04 -19.11 -1.25
CA ALA A 78 -7.54 -18.75 -2.57
C ALA A 78 -8.21 -17.47 -3.10
N PHE A 79 -9.54 -17.37 -3.00
CA PHE A 79 -10.26 -16.15 -3.41
C PHE A 79 -9.82 -14.93 -2.61
N THR A 80 -9.67 -15.07 -1.30
CA THR A 80 -9.23 -13.98 -0.42
C THR A 80 -7.85 -13.48 -0.82
N VAL A 81 -6.87 -14.37 -1.00
CA VAL A 81 -5.52 -13.99 -1.44
C VAL A 81 -5.53 -13.34 -2.82
N ILE A 82 -6.34 -13.84 -3.76
CA ILE A 82 -6.46 -13.24 -5.10
C ILE A 82 -7.03 -11.82 -5.02
N LEU A 83 -8.07 -11.60 -4.22
CA LEU A 83 -8.68 -10.27 -4.06
C LEU A 83 -7.71 -9.29 -3.42
N LEU A 84 -7.00 -9.70 -2.37
CA LEU A 84 -5.95 -8.90 -1.73
C LEU A 84 -4.81 -8.56 -2.70
N ALA A 85 -4.39 -9.54 -3.52
CA ALA A 85 -3.36 -9.33 -4.53
C ALA A 85 -3.79 -8.31 -5.59
N ILE A 86 -5.02 -8.41 -6.10
CA ILE A 86 -5.57 -7.47 -7.09
C ILE A 86 -5.67 -6.07 -6.50
N GLN A 87 -6.15 -5.93 -5.26
CA GLN A 87 -6.23 -4.66 -4.55
C GLN A 87 -4.83 -4.02 -4.41
N ASN A 88 -3.84 -4.82 -4.00
CA ASN A 88 -2.48 -4.33 -3.83
C ASN A 88 -1.85 -3.90 -5.17
N LEU A 89 -1.96 -4.76 -6.19
CA LEU A 89 -1.45 -4.48 -7.54
C LEU A 89 -2.10 -3.23 -8.14
N SER A 90 -3.39 -3.02 -7.91
CA SER A 90 -4.11 -1.83 -8.36
C SER A 90 -3.57 -0.57 -7.67
N SER A 91 -3.36 -0.62 -6.35
CA SER A 91 -2.77 0.48 -5.58
C SER A 91 -1.36 0.81 -6.05
N TRP A 92 -0.56 -0.22 -6.32
CA TRP A 92 0.79 -0.09 -6.87
C TRP A 92 0.82 0.47 -8.27
N ALA A 93 -0.09 0.03 -9.15
CA ALA A 93 -0.19 0.53 -10.51
C ALA A 93 -0.48 2.04 -10.51
N VAL A 94 -1.44 2.50 -9.71
CA VAL A 94 -1.75 3.93 -9.55
C VAL A 94 -0.57 4.68 -8.93
N GLY A 95 0.05 4.14 -7.87
CA GLY A 95 1.24 4.73 -7.25
C GLY A 95 2.39 4.89 -8.24
N PHE A 96 2.70 3.85 -9.01
CA PHE A 96 3.76 3.88 -10.01
C PHE A 96 3.47 4.86 -11.15
N LEU A 97 2.22 4.93 -11.63
CA LEU A 97 1.81 5.92 -12.63
C LEU A 97 1.99 7.34 -12.10
N LEU A 98 1.56 7.60 -10.87
CA LEU A 98 1.69 8.91 -10.23
C LEU A 98 3.16 9.31 -10.05
N TYR A 99 4.01 8.36 -9.67
CA TYR A 99 5.46 8.56 -9.63
C TYR A 99 6.02 8.86 -11.03
N ARG A 100 5.68 8.05 -12.04
CA ARG A 100 6.22 8.16 -13.40
C ARG A 100 5.88 9.48 -14.09
N TYR A 101 4.67 9.99 -13.90
CA TYR A 101 4.23 11.25 -14.50
C TYR A 101 4.53 12.47 -13.61
N GLY A 102 4.51 12.29 -12.30
CA GLY A 102 4.73 13.34 -11.31
C GLY A 102 6.12 13.38 -10.69
N TRP A 103 7.11 12.63 -11.21
CA TRP A 103 8.43 12.48 -10.57
C TRP A 103 9.14 13.79 -10.22
N ARG A 104 8.87 14.90 -10.93
CA ARG A 104 9.45 16.23 -10.67
C ARG A 104 8.78 17.00 -9.54
N ASP A 105 7.62 16.53 -9.08
CA ASP A 105 6.86 17.13 -8.00
C ASP A 105 6.99 16.26 -6.74
N LEU A 106 7.52 16.85 -5.67
CA LEU A 106 7.69 16.18 -4.39
C LEU A 106 6.35 15.63 -3.86
N TYR A 107 5.24 16.35 -4.09
CA TYR A 107 3.93 15.90 -3.67
C TYR A 107 3.50 14.62 -4.37
N CYS A 108 3.72 14.51 -5.68
CA CYS A 108 3.42 13.30 -6.44
C CYS A 108 4.33 12.14 -6.01
N VAL A 109 5.60 12.39 -5.70
CA VAL A 109 6.52 11.37 -5.17
C VAL A 109 6.04 10.87 -3.80
N THR A 110 5.66 11.75 -2.88
CA THR A 110 5.17 11.32 -1.56
C THR A 110 3.81 10.63 -1.65
N ALA A 111 2.87 11.15 -2.43
CA ALA A 111 1.56 10.55 -2.63
C ALA A 111 1.65 9.16 -3.29
N SER A 112 2.54 8.99 -4.28
CA SER A 112 2.76 7.68 -4.90
C SER A 112 3.36 6.67 -3.92
N LEU A 113 4.32 7.08 -3.09
CA LEU A 113 4.86 6.23 -2.04
C LEU A 113 3.77 5.82 -1.05
N LEU A 114 2.96 6.78 -0.58
CA LEU A 114 1.87 6.48 0.35
C LEU A 114 0.84 5.51 -0.25
N LEU A 115 0.49 5.64 -1.54
CA LEU A 115 -0.40 4.70 -2.20
C LEU A 115 0.16 3.26 -2.23
N ILE A 116 1.46 3.11 -2.54
CA ILE A 116 2.13 1.81 -2.55
C ILE A 116 2.15 1.18 -1.15
N VAL A 117 2.56 1.98 -0.14
CA VAL A 117 2.64 1.53 1.25
C VAL A 117 1.26 1.19 1.79
N THR A 118 0.26 2.06 1.55
CA THR A 118 -1.11 1.88 2.01
C THR A 118 -1.77 0.65 1.37
N GLY A 119 -1.57 0.46 0.07
CA GLY A 119 -2.01 -0.76 -0.62
C GLY A 119 -1.43 -2.02 0.01
N THR A 120 -0.15 -1.98 0.38
CA THR A 120 0.55 -3.11 0.98
C THR A 120 0.06 -3.41 2.40
N ILE A 121 -0.13 -2.40 3.25
CA ILE A 121 -0.59 -2.64 4.65
C ILE A 121 -2.02 -3.17 4.69
N PHE A 122 -2.89 -2.75 3.77
CA PHE A 122 -4.28 -3.24 3.72
C PHE A 122 -4.42 -4.59 3.03
N SER A 123 -3.40 -5.04 2.31
CA SER A 123 -3.38 -6.35 1.66
C SER A 123 -2.56 -7.40 2.40
N SER A 124 -1.92 -7.04 3.52
CA SER A 124 -1.02 -7.93 4.25
C SER A 124 -1.54 -8.22 5.65
N ASP A 125 -1.37 -9.45 6.11
CA ASP A 125 -1.74 -9.88 7.46
C ASP A 125 -0.50 -9.91 8.35
N ASP A 126 -0.52 -9.22 9.48
CA ASP A 126 0.63 -9.09 10.37
C ASP A 126 0.91 -10.37 11.17
N ALA A 127 -0.09 -11.23 11.37
CA ALA A 127 0.08 -12.53 12.03
C ALA A 127 1.04 -13.44 11.26
N LEU A 128 1.11 -13.30 9.92
CA LEU A 128 2.04 -14.06 9.07
C LEU A 128 3.51 -13.74 9.37
N PHE A 129 3.80 -12.59 9.96
CA PHE A 129 5.18 -12.13 10.19
C PHE A 129 5.72 -12.49 11.57
N ALA A 130 4.91 -13.05 12.48
CA ALA A 130 5.27 -13.29 13.88
C ALA A 130 6.59 -14.08 14.06
N ASN A 131 6.89 -15.00 13.16
CA ASN A 131 8.10 -15.83 13.19
C ASN A 131 9.31 -15.20 12.45
N TYR A 132 9.13 -14.02 11.85
CA TYR A 132 10.12 -13.36 11.00
C TYR A 132 10.35 -11.91 11.48
N PRO A 133 11.26 -11.68 12.44
CA PRO A 133 11.42 -10.38 13.08
C PRO A 133 11.81 -9.27 12.09
N ALA A 134 12.58 -9.60 11.05
CA ALA A 134 12.93 -8.64 10.00
C ALA A 134 11.69 -8.19 9.19
N LEU A 135 10.80 -9.11 8.83
CA LEU A 135 9.55 -8.79 8.12
C LEU A 135 8.59 -8.02 9.01
N THR A 136 8.48 -8.42 10.28
CA THR A 136 7.70 -7.70 11.29
C THR A 136 8.17 -6.24 11.39
N GLN A 137 9.49 -6.01 11.47
CA GLN A 137 10.04 -4.66 11.50
C GLN A 137 9.76 -3.87 10.22
N MET A 138 9.90 -4.50 9.05
CA MET A 138 9.55 -3.87 7.76
C MET A 138 8.07 -3.48 7.73
N PHE A 139 7.18 -4.40 8.13
CA PHE A 139 5.75 -4.14 8.21
C PHE A 139 5.43 -3.01 9.17
N PHE A 140 6.05 -2.94 10.36
CA PHE A 140 5.86 -1.82 11.29
C PHE A 140 6.31 -0.48 10.73
N VAL A 141 7.43 -0.44 10.01
CA VAL A 141 7.90 0.78 9.32
C VAL A 141 6.90 1.20 8.25
N LEU A 142 6.43 0.26 7.43
CA LEU A 142 5.41 0.50 6.40
C LEU A 142 4.09 0.95 7.04
N ASN A 143 3.63 0.32 8.10
CA ASN A 143 2.40 0.68 8.81
C ASN A 143 2.49 2.07 9.44
N SER A 144 3.62 2.40 10.05
CA SER A 144 3.86 3.74 10.61
C SER A 144 3.79 4.82 9.54
N PHE A 145 4.44 4.60 8.39
CA PHE A 145 4.41 5.53 7.27
C PHE A 145 3.03 5.58 6.60
N GLY A 146 2.43 4.40 6.39
CA GLY A 146 1.14 4.20 5.78
C GLY A 146 0.04 4.90 6.57
N SER A 147 0.05 4.84 7.91
CA SER A 147 -0.93 5.53 8.78
C SER A 147 -1.04 7.05 8.52
N MET A 148 -0.02 7.66 7.90
CA MET A 148 -0.06 9.05 7.50
C MET A 148 -1.00 9.33 6.30
N TYR A 149 -1.52 8.30 5.63
CA TYR A 149 -2.40 8.43 4.46
C TYR A 149 -3.66 9.26 4.77
N ILE A 150 -4.19 9.16 5.99
CA ILE A 150 -5.36 9.92 6.44
C ILE A 150 -5.09 11.43 6.36
N PHE A 151 -3.90 11.87 6.79
CA PHE A 151 -3.53 13.28 6.67
C PHE A 151 -3.45 13.73 5.22
N PHE A 152 -2.98 12.86 4.32
CA PHE A 152 -2.96 13.15 2.88
C PHE A 152 -4.35 13.26 2.27
N LEU A 153 -5.30 12.40 2.67
CA LEU A 153 -6.70 12.49 2.23
C LEU A 153 -7.35 13.79 2.68
N PHE A 154 -7.07 14.24 3.92
CA PHE A 154 -7.63 15.49 4.45
C PHE A 154 -6.93 16.76 3.98
N LEU A 155 -5.66 16.70 3.58
CA LEU A 155 -4.97 17.88 3.04
C LEU A 155 -5.46 18.25 1.64
N PHE A 156 -6.06 17.31 0.90
CA PHE A 156 -6.43 17.49 -0.50
C PHE A 156 -7.87 17.02 -0.82
N PRO A 157 -8.90 17.53 -0.12
CA PRO A 157 -10.28 17.08 -0.30
C PRO A 157 -10.83 17.35 -1.71
N GLU A 158 -10.23 18.27 -2.47
CA GLU A 158 -10.75 18.68 -3.79
C GLU A 158 -9.82 18.39 -4.98
N GLY A 159 -8.61 17.84 -4.78
CA GLY A 159 -7.64 17.64 -5.88
C GLY A 159 -7.28 18.91 -6.68
N ARG A 160 -7.65 20.10 -6.19
CA ARG A 160 -7.75 21.34 -6.99
C ARG A 160 -6.59 22.33 -6.82
N SER A 161 -5.62 22.04 -5.96
CA SER A 161 -4.61 23.01 -5.54
C SER A 161 -3.46 23.28 -6.54
N TYR A 162 -3.46 22.65 -7.72
CA TYR A 162 -2.41 22.87 -8.74
C TYR A 162 -2.97 23.21 -10.13
N GLN A 163 -4.04 24.01 -10.23
CA GLN A 163 -4.27 24.82 -11.44
C GLN A 163 -3.43 26.11 -11.37
N ASP A 164 -2.11 25.98 -11.33
CA ASP A 164 -1.20 27.11 -11.53
C ASP A 164 -1.12 27.43 -13.03
N GLY A 165 -2.08 28.25 -13.50
CA GLY A 165 -1.95 29.28 -14.55
C GLY A 165 -1.49 28.91 -15.98
N ARG A 166 -0.91 27.73 -16.21
CA ARG A 166 -0.47 27.27 -17.52
C ARG A 166 -1.63 26.60 -18.21
N ARG A 167 -2.47 27.45 -18.84
CA ARG A 167 -3.43 27.10 -19.88
C ARG A 167 -2.98 25.85 -20.62
N PHE A 168 -3.79 24.80 -20.59
CA PHE A 168 -3.84 23.82 -21.67
C PHE A 168 -3.96 24.63 -22.96
N ARG A 169 -2.85 24.79 -23.71
CA ARG A 169 -2.98 25.24 -25.09
C ARG A 169 -3.71 24.11 -25.79
N PRO A 170 -4.92 24.32 -26.32
CA PRO A 170 -5.51 23.32 -27.19
C PRO A 170 -4.51 23.06 -28.31
N LEU A 171 -4.27 21.79 -28.61
CA LEU A 171 -3.58 21.40 -29.83
C LEU A 171 -4.49 21.86 -30.98
N SER A 172 -4.22 23.04 -31.52
CA SER A 172 -4.86 23.52 -32.74
C SER A 172 -4.31 22.67 -33.89
N GLY A 173 -5.12 21.69 -34.31
CA GLY A 173 -5.06 21.10 -35.65
C GLY A 173 -5.93 21.90 -36.61
#